data_AF-A0A9P7K078-F1
#
_entry.id   AF-A0A9P7K078-F1
#
_cell.length_a   1.000
_cell.length_b   1.000
_cell.length_c   1.000
_cell.angle_alpha   90.00
_cell.angle_beta   90.00
_cell.angle_gamma   90.00
#
_symmetry.space_group_name_H-M   'P 1'
#
loop_
_entity.id
_entity.type
_entity.pdbx_description
1 polymer ?
#
loop_
_entity_poly.entity_id
_entity_poly.type
_entity_poly.pdbx_seq_one_letter_code
_entity_poly.pdbx_strand_id
1 'polypeptide(L)'
;MSSEDKDFKGRCMYCNTDVGRDKVKTCGRCRLVRYCSKECQIASWKTHKLRCNPNLRESLASDPASNALNTALSKWINNWRDELHNWAIWAMDLANSPPDRLATHCFVIEIERRLNPPSASQFFRMHGGGVETRASFIARLEEINEASEETVACVNERRGTDTAQIIILCEDLIRFLWFSLRDGGASLRNRDPAMSKALAENWQQGMISAIETGRPQASKTHLDRAAIKVIGPPPI
;
A
#
# COMPACT_ATOMS: atom_id res chain seq x y z
N MET A 1 -18.61 18.36 4.47
CA MET A 1 -17.42 18.38 5.33
C MET A 1 -16.21 18.17 4.43
N SER A 2 -15.46 19.24 4.20
CA SER A 2 -14.28 19.28 3.33
C SER A 2 -13.28 18.21 3.77
N SER A 3 -12.68 17.52 2.81
CA SER A 3 -11.60 16.56 3.00
C SER A 3 -10.31 17.30 3.36
N GLU A 4 -10.31 18.00 4.49
CA GLU A 4 -9.11 18.60 5.06
C GLU A 4 -8.06 17.51 5.27
N ASP A 5 -6.85 17.79 4.79
CA ASP A 5 -5.65 16.95 4.84
C ASP A 5 -5.59 16.17 6.16
N LYS A 6 -5.99 14.89 6.13
CA LYS A 6 -5.77 13.99 7.26
C LYS A 6 -4.29 14.05 7.60
N ASP A 7 -3.97 14.41 8.82
CA ASP A 7 -2.60 14.61 9.24
C ASP A 7 -1.92 13.28 9.55
N PHE A 8 -1.35 12.65 8.52
CA PHE A 8 -0.65 11.37 8.67
C PHE A 8 0.70 11.48 9.39
N LYS A 9 1.11 12.67 9.84
CA LYS A 9 2.37 12.84 10.57
C LYS A 9 2.31 12.28 12.00
N GLY A 10 1.13 11.97 12.53
CA GLY A 10 0.96 11.27 13.82
C GLY A 10 1.01 9.74 13.75
N ARG A 11 1.16 9.17 12.55
CA ARG A 11 1.03 7.73 12.33
C ARG A 11 2.36 6.99 12.38
N CYS A 12 2.38 5.85 13.07
CA CYS A 12 3.53 4.95 13.10
C CYS A 12 3.69 4.20 11.78
N MET A 13 4.91 4.19 11.23
CA MET A 13 5.24 3.47 9.99
C MET A 13 5.21 1.93 10.14
N TYR A 14 5.35 1.42 11.37
CA TYR A 14 5.33 -0.03 11.64
C TYR A 14 3.92 -0.54 11.94
N CYS A 15 3.28 -0.05 13.00
CA CYS A 15 1.98 -0.58 13.46
C CYS A 15 0.76 0.16 12.88
N ASN A 16 0.99 1.15 12.00
CA ASN A 16 -0.04 1.98 11.35
C ASN A 16 -0.96 2.74 12.32
N THR A 17 -0.67 2.74 13.63
CA THR A 17 -1.49 3.41 14.64
C THR A 17 -1.21 4.90 14.62
N ASP A 18 -2.27 5.70 14.60
CA ASP A 18 -2.18 7.15 14.81
C ASP A 18 -2.12 7.43 16.31
N VAL A 19 -0.98 7.94 16.77
CA VAL A 19 -0.76 8.32 18.17
C VAL A 19 -0.67 9.85 18.33
N GLY A 20 -0.90 10.61 17.26
CA GLY A 20 -0.68 12.06 17.22
C GLY A 20 0.77 12.46 16.98
N ARG A 21 0.97 13.64 16.38
CA ARG A 21 2.30 14.17 15.99
C ARG A 21 3.30 14.20 17.14
N ASP A 22 2.84 14.58 18.33
CA ASP A 22 3.72 14.80 19.49
C ASP A 22 4.22 13.48 20.11
N LYS A 23 3.57 12.36 19.78
CA LYS A 23 3.90 11.03 20.35
C LYS A 23 4.73 10.16 19.41
N VAL A 24 4.96 10.59 18.18
CA VAL A 24 5.83 9.84 17.25
C VAL A 24 7.26 10.36 17.25
N LYS A 25 8.20 9.44 17.12
CA LYS A 25 9.64 9.72 17.02
C LYS A 25 10.09 9.48 15.59
N THR A 26 10.84 10.42 15.03
CA THR A 26 11.40 10.27 13.68
C THR A 26 12.67 9.43 13.73
N CYS A 27 12.91 8.59 12.72
CA CYS A 27 14.19 7.88 12.59
C CYS A 27 15.36 8.89 12.59
N GLY A 28 16.30 8.72 13.52
CA GLY A 28 17.44 9.64 13.68
C GLY A 28 18.40 9.66 12.48
N ARG A 29 18.44 8.57 11.69
CA ARG A 29 19.34 8.44 10.53
C ARG A 29 18.78 9.13 9.29
N CYS A 30 17.65 8.66 8.75
CA CYS A 30 17.11 9.23 7.51
C CYS A 30 16.19 10.44 7.72
N ARG A 31 15.59 10.58 8.91
CA ARG A 31 14.59 11.62 9.23
C ARG A 31 13.32 11.60 8.35
N LEU A 32 13.01 10.46 7.72
CA LEU A 32 11.89 10.33 6.78
C LEU A 32 10.68 9.55 7.33
N VAL A 33 10.92 8.58 8.22
CA VAL A 33 9.89 7.70 8.79
C VAL A 33 9.72 7.95 10.28
N ARG A 34 8.52 7.66 10.80
CA ARG A 34 8.13 7.91 12.20
C ARG A 34 7.63 6.65 12.88
N TYR A 35 7.91 6.51 14.17
CA TYR A 35 7.50 5.37 14.99
C TYR A 35 6.90 5.85 16.31
N CYS A 36 5.86 5.18 16.82
CA CYS A 36 5.29 5.51 18.13
C CYS A 36 6.19 5.07 19.30
N SER A 37 7.12 4.15 19.07
CA SER A 37 7.99 3.61 20.12
C SER A 37 9.32 3.06 19.57
N LYS A 38 10.28 2.80 20.47
CA LYS A 38 11.58 2.20 20.11
C LYS A 38 11.39 0.76 19.62
N GLU A 39 10.44 0.04 20.20
CA GLU A 39 10.07 -1.32 19.84
C GLU A 39 9.56 -1.38 18.40
N CYS A 40 8.68 -0.44 18.01
CA CYS A 40 8.23 -0.32 16.62
C CYS A 40 9.37 0.03 15.65
N GLN A 41 10.33 0.85 16.07
CA GLN A 41 11.52 1.14 15.25
C GLN A 41 12.41 -0.10 15.08
N ILE A 42 12.67 -0.86 16.16
CA ILE A 42 13.47 -2.10 16.12
C ILE A 42 12.78 -3.16 15.26
N ALA A 43 11.48 -3.34 15.44
CA ALA A 43 10.68 -4.29 14.66
C ALA A 43 10.67 -3.93 13.17
N SER A 44 10.66 -2.64 12.84
CA SER A 44 10.77 -2.17 11.46
C SER A 44 12.20 -2.23 10.89
N TRP A 45 13.25 -2.24 11.73
CA TRP A 45 14.63 -2.01 11.30
C TRP A 45 15.13 -2.97 10.22
N LYS A 46 14.80 -4.27 10.32
CA LYS A 46 15.18 -5.28 9.31
C LYS A 46 14.85 -4.84 7.89
N THR A 47 13.77 -4.07 7.74
CA THR A 47 13.24 -3.63 6.46
C THR A 47 13.56 -2.17 6.16
N HIS A 48 13.46 -1.32 7.17
CA HIS A 48 13.75 0.09 7.02
C HIS A 48 15.21 0.33 6.62
N LYS A 49 16.16 -0.48 7.13
CA LYS A 49 17.59 -0.34 6.85
C LYS A 49 17.92 -0.39 5.35
N LEU A 50 17.16 -1.15 4.56
CA LEU A 50 17.35 -1.29 3.12
C LEU A 50 17.10 0.02 2.36
N ARG A 51 16.29 0.92 2.95
CA ARG A 51 15.90 2.20 2.35
C ARG A 51 16.22 3.38 3.27
N CYS A 52 16.99 3.15 4.33
CA CYS A 52 17.34 4.17 5.30
C CYS A 52 18.53 4.99 4.79
N ASN A 53 18.25 5.93 3.89
CA ASN A 53 19.27 6.78 3.29
C ASN A 53 19.25 8.19 3.93
N PRO A 54 20.33 8.61 4.63
CA PRO A 54 20.44 9.96 5.19
C PRO A 54 20.57 11.07 4.12
N ASN A 55 21.07 10.72 2.93
CA ASN A 55 21.36 11.66 1.86
C ASN A 55 20.17 11.84 0.90
N LEU A 56 19.11 11.05 1.05
CA LEU A 56 17.96 11.09 0.14
C LEU A 56 17.32 12.49 0.06
N ARG A 57 17.28 13.25 1.17
CA ARG A 57 16.73 14.61 1.15
C ARG A 57 17.57 15.56 0.29
N GLU A 58 18.89 15.40 0.31
CA GLU A 58 19.83 16.22 -0.46
C GLU A 58 19.81 15.83 -1.94
N SER A 59 19.82 14.53 -2.23
CA SER A 59 19.66 14.00 -3.60
C SER A 59 18.33 14.42 -4.23
N LEU A 60 17.23 14.44 -3.47
CA LEU A 60 15.96 14.98 -3.96
C LEU A 60 16.04 16.50 -4.14
N ALA A 61 16.74 17.23 -3.27
CA ALA A 61 16.84 18.69 -3.40
C ALA A 61 17.57 19.13 -4.70
N SER A 62 18.47 18.31 -5.23
CA SER A 62 19.14 18.58 -6.51
C SER A 62 18.24 18.39 -7.74
N ASP A 63 17.08 17.75 -7.60
CA ASP A 63 16.08 17.58 -8.66
C ASP A 63 14.69 18.00 -8.17
N PRO A 64 14.27 19.25 -8.42
CA PRO A 64 12.99 19.76 -7.99
C PRO A 64 11.78 18.96 -8.50
N ALA A 65 11.87 18.38 -9.70
CA ALA A 65 10.77 17.62 -10.29
C ALA A 65 10.61 16.28 -9.55
N SER A 66 11.70 15.54 -9.36
CA SER A 66 11.71 14.30 -8.57
C SER A 66 11.29 14.54 -7.12
N ASN A 67 11.72 15.65 -6.50
CA ASN A 67 11.30 16.01 -5.15
C ASN A 67 9.80 16.30 -5.06
N ALA A 68 9.26 17.04 -6.03
CA ALA A 68 7.83 17.34 -6.10
C ALA A 68 7.01 16.06 -6.29
N LEU A 69 7.42 15.18 -7.21
CA LEU A 69 6.77 13.89 -7.43
C LEU A 69 6.83 13.00 -6.19
N ASN A 70 8.00 12.83 -5.57
CA ASN A 70 8.15 12.07 -4.32
C ASN A 70 7.26 12.62 -3.19
N THR A 71 7.19 13.95 -3.07
CA THR A 71 6.35 14.62 -2.06
C THR A 71 4.86 14.38 -2.33
N ALA A 72 4.42 14.53 -3.57
CA ALA A 72 3.04 14.29 -3.98
C ALA A 72 2.64 12.82 -3.75
N LEU A 73 3.48 11.88 -4.19
CA LEU A 73 3.26 10.44 -4.00
C LEU A 73 3.17 10.07 -2.53
N SER A 74 4.06 10.61 -1.69
CA SER A 74 4.03 10.36 -0.24
C SER A 74 2.75 10.87 0.41
N LYS A 75 2.26 12.05 0.02
CA LYS A 75 0.99 12.61 0.51
C LYS A 75 -0.20 11.77 0.05
N TRP A 76 -0.21 11.38 -1.23
CA TRP A 76 -1.28 10.58 -1.81
C TRP A 76 -1.37 9.20 -1.15
N ILE A 77 -0.24 8.49 -1.02
CA ILE A 77 -0.19 7.18 -0.34
C ILE A 77 -0.74 7.28 1.08
N ASN A 78 -0.40 8.36 1.78
CA ASN A 78 -0.90 8.57 3.12
C ASN A 78 -2.42 8.74 3.13
N ASN A 79 -2.97 9.60 2.27
CA ASN A 79 -4.41 9.79 2.12
C ASN A 79 -5.17 8.50 1.77
N TRP A 80 -4.56 7.63 0.96
CA TRP A 80 -5.11 6.35 0.52
C TRP A 80 -4.73 5.16 1.39
N ARG A 81 -3.99 5.38 2.48
CA ARG A 81 -3.30 4.30 3.21
C ARG A 81 -4.21 3.18 3.66
N ASP A 82 -5.34 3.52 4.29
CA ASP A 82 -6.26 2.52 4.84
C ASP A 82 -6.96 1.74 3.71
N GLU A 83 -7.27 2.40 2.60
CA GLU A 83 -7.84 1.76 1.42
C GLU A 83 -6.83 0.84 0.73
N LEU A 84 -5.59 1.29 0.55
CA LEU A 84 -4.51 0.48 -0.03
C LEU A 84 -4.37 -0.84 0.73
N HIS A 85 -4.47 -0.82 2.06
CA HIS A 85 -4.48 -2.05 2.86
C HIS A 85 -5.70 -2.93 2.55
N ASN A 86 -6.91 -2.38 2.56
CA ASN A 86 -8.14 -3.13 2.30
C ASN A 86 -8.14 -3.79 0.91
N TRP A 87 -7.78 -3.04 -0.13
CA TRP A 87 -7.72 -3.55 -1.49
C TRP A 87 -6.67 -4.64 -1.64
N ALA A 88 -5.49 -4.46 -1.03
CA ALA A 88 -4.42 -5.45 -1.08
C ALA A 88 -4.83 -6.79 -0.45
N ILE A 89 -5.47 -6.78 0.72
CA ILE A 89 -5.87 -8.03 1.39
C ILE A 89 -7.04 -8.72 0.69
N TRP A 90 -7.93 -7.97 0.06
CA TRP A 90 -9.05 -8.53 -0.72
C TRP A 90 -8.57 -9.14 -2.03
N ALA A 91 -7.64 -8.48 -2.73
CA ALA A 91 -7.04 -9.00 -3.95
C ALA A 91 -6.31 -10.33 -3.74
N MET A 92 -5.79 -10.58 -2.52
CA MET A 92 -5.03 -11.78 -2.18
C MET A 92 -5.89 -13.06 -2.06
N ASP A 93 -7.22 -12.92 -1.94
CA ASP A 93 -8.16 -14.04 -1.84
C ASP A 93 -7.76 -15.11 -0.80
N LEU A 94 -7.52 -14.68 0.44
CA LEU A 94 -6.84 -15.51 1.44
C LEU A 94 -7.63 -16.75 1.88
N ALA A 95 -8.97 -16.75 1.80
CA ALA A 95 -9.76 -17.93 2.12
C ALA A 95 -9.64 -19.05 1.08
N ASN A 96 -9.29 -18.70 -0.16
CA ASN A 96 -9.13 -19.64 -1.27
C ASN A 96 -7.66 -19.89 -1.64
N SER A 97 -6.71 -19.39 -0.84
CA SER A 97 -5.29 -19.41 -1.15
C SER A 97 -4.48 -20.17 -0.09
N PRO A 98 -3.29 -20.70 -0.46
CA PRO A 98 -2.39 -21.33 0.49
C PRO A 98 -2.00 -20.41 1.67
N PRO A 99 -1.68 -20.95 2.86
CA PRO A 99 -1.36 -20.15 4.05
C PRO A 99 -0.22 -19.15 3.85
N ASP A 100 0.71 -19.43 2.94
CA ASP A 100 1.88 -18.62 2.62
C ASP A 100 1.66 -17.60 1.49
N ARG A 101 0.41 -17.40 1.02
CA ARG A 101 0.07 -16.46 -0.07
C ARG A 101 0.69 -15.07 0.12
N LEU A 102 0.60 -14.48 1.31
CA LEU A 102 1.19 -13.17 1.64
C LEU A 102 2.74 -13.19 1.63
N ALA A 103 3.34 -14.33 1.93
CA ALA A 103 4.80 -14.52 1.94
C ALA A 103 5.38 -14.79 0.55
N THR A 104 4.55 -15.23 -0.41
CA THR A 104 4.96 -15.59 -1.78
C THR A 104 4.52 -14.59 -2.84
N HIS A 105 3.42 -13.86 -2.62
CA HIS A 105 2.86 -12.87 -3.55
C HIS A 105 2.97 -11.43 -3.05
N CYS A 106 3.00 -10.48 -4.00
CA CYS A 106 2.90 -9.05 -3.75
C CYS A 106 1.66 -8.48 -4.46
N PHE A 107 1.04 -7.48 -3.83
CA PHE A 107 -0.01 -6.68 -4.45
C PHE A 107 0.63 -5.47 -5.13
N VAL A 108 0.37 -5.29 -6.42
CA VAL A 108 1.01 -4.26 -7.25
C VAL A 108 -0.06 -3.35 -7.82
N ILE A 109 0.17 -2.04 -7.78
CA ILE A 109 -0.60 -1.06 -8.54
C ILE A 109 0.31 -0.18 -9.37
N GLU A 110 -0.22 0.28 -10.49
CA GLU A 110 0.49 1.12 -11.46
C GLU A 110 -0.30 2.40 -11.63
N ILE A 111 0.35 3.51 -11.32
CA ILE A 111 -0.26 4.83 -11.28
C ILE A 111 0.59 5.84 -12.04
N GLU A 112 -0.06 6.90 -12.52
CA GLU A 112 0.60 8.00 -13.21
C GLU A 112 0.02 9.35 -12.75
N ARG A 113 0.81 10.42 -12.90
CA ARG A 113 0.38 11.78 -12.57
C ARG A 113 -0.77 12.23 -13.50
N ARG A 114 -1.75 12.94 -12.93
CA ARG A 114 -2.67 13.76 -13.73
C ARG A 114 -2.03 15.10 -14.03
N LEU A 115 -2.15 15.59 -15.27
CA LEU A 115 -1.74 16.95 -15.63
C LEU A 115 -2.51 18.01 -14.82
N ASN A 116 -3.83 17.81 -14.66
CA ASN A 116 -4.73 18.71 -13.94
C ASN A 116 -5.52 17.93 -12.87
N PRO A 117 -4.95 17.68 -11.69
CA PRO A 117 -5.59 16.87 -10.67
C PRO A 117 -6.76 17.63 -10.02
N PRO A 118 -7.99 17.06 -9.99
CA PRO A 118 -9.15 17.74 -9.40
C PRO A 118 -9.05 17.91 -7.88
N SER A 119 -8.28 17.06 -7.21
CA SER A 119 -8.07 17.08 -5.76
C SER A 119 -6.77 16.37 -5.38
N ALA A 120 -6.31 16.53 -4.13
CA ALA A 120 -5.16 15.78 -3.61
C ALA A 120 -5.37 14.26 -3.66
N SER A 121 -6.60 13.77 -3.45
CA SER A 121 -6.97 12.36 -3.58
C SER A 121 -6.87 11.85 -5.02
N GLN A 122 -7.04 12.73 -6.00
CA GLN A 122 -7.02 12.43 -7.44
C GLN A 122 -5.72 12.89 -8.10
N PHE A 123 -4.65 13.12 -7.34
CA PHE A 123 -3.37 13.55 -7.90
C PHE A 123 -2.83 12.55 -8.93
N PHE A 124 -3.01 11.27 -8.65
CA PHE A 124 -2.67 10.18 -9.54
C PHE A 124 -3.92 9.51 -10.10
N ARG A 125 -3.76 8.80 -11.20
CA ARG A 125 -4.74 7.83 -11.70
C ARG A 125 -4.11 6.45 -11.78
N MET A 126 -4.90 5.42 -11.57
CA MET A 126 -4.45 4.03 -11.68
C MET A 126 -4.80 3.50 -13.07
N HIS A 127 -3.82 2.90 -13.74
CA HIS A 127 -4.01 2.30 -15.06
C HIS A 127 -3.81 0.77 -15.06
N GLY A 128 -3.20 0.22 -14.01
CA GLY A 128 -2.85 -1.19 -13.95
C GLY A 128 -2.61 -1.68 -12.53
N GLY A 129 -2.50 -2.99 -12.37
CA GLY A 129 -2.21 -3.64 -11.10
C GLY A 129 -2.49 -5.14 -11.14
N GLY A 130 -2.02 -5.85 -10.12
CA GLY A 130 -2.10 -7.29 -10.07
C GLY A 130 -1.68 -7.87 -8.72
N VAL A 131 -1.97 -9.16 -8.53
CA VAL A 131 -1.34 -9.97 -7.49
C VAL A 131 -0.39 -10.93 -8.20
N GLU A 132 0.90 -10.73 -8.00
CA GLU A 132 1.96 -11.46 -8.69
C GLU A 132 2.81 -12.22 -7.69
N THR A 133 3.47 -13.30 -8.12
CA THR A 133 4.54 -13.90 -7.31
C THR A 133 5.72 -12.93 -7.25
N ARG A 134 6.49 -12.97 -6.16
CA ARG A 134 7.74 -12.17 -6.05
C ARG A 134 8.70 -12.45 -7.21
N ALA A 135 8.82 -13.71 -7.62
CA ALA A 135 9.66 -14.11 -8.74
C ALA A 135 9.20 -13.49 -10.07
N SER A 136 7.90 -13.54 -10.37
CA SER A 136 7.32 -12.91 -11.56
C SER A 136 7.54 -11.40 -11.56
N PHE A 137 7.33 -10.75 -10.41
CA PHE A 137 7.51 -9.31 -10.31
C PHE A 137 8.99 -8.89 -10.46
N ILE A 138 9.93 -9.67 -9.92
CA ILE A 138 11.38 -9.42 -10.12
C ILE A 138 11.76 -9.56 -11.58
N ALA A 139 11.32 -10.64 -12.26
CA ALA A 139 11.57 -10.81 -13.69
C ALA A 139 11.06 -9.60 -14.51
N ARG A 140 9.87 -9.09 -14.17
CA ARG A 140 9.33 -7.88 -14.79
C ARG A 140 10.19 -6.64 -14.54
N LEU A 141 10.77 -6.48 -13.35
CA LEU A 141 11.68 -5.37 -13.05
C LEU A 141 13.00 -5.47 -13.84
N GLU A 142 13.49 -6.69 -14.06
CA GLU A 142 14.68 -6.94 -14.87
C GLU A 142 14.46 -6.54 -16.33
N GLU A 143 13.29 -6.86 -16.89
CA GLU A 143 12.90 -6.50 -18.26
C GLU A 143 12.87 -4.99 -18.50
N ILE A 144 12.52 -4.19 -17.48
CA ILE A 144 12.46 -2.73 -17.56
C ILE A 144 13.70 -2.02 -16.99
N ASN A 145 14.75 -2.76 -16.63
CA ASN A 145 15.98 -2.25 -16.04
C ASN A 145 15.80 -1.48 -14.72
N GLU A 146 14.81 -1.88 -13.91
CA GLU A 146 14.51 -1.29 -12.59
C GLU A 146 14.86 -2.24 -11.41
N ALA A 147 15.46 -3.40 -11.71
CA ALA A 147 15.86 -4.42 -10.74
C ALA A 147 17.20 -4.11 -10.03
N SER A 148 17.33 -2.93 -9.42
CA SER A 148 18.49 -2.65 -8.57
C SER A 148 18.56 -3.62 -7.37
N GLU A 149 19.76 -3.85 -6.82
CA GLU A 149 19.94 -4.73 -5.65
C GLU A 149 19.02 -4.33 -4.49
N GLU A 150 18.85 -3.03 -4.26
CA GLU A 150 17.96 -2.49 -3.22
C GLU A 150 16.48 -2.81 -3.51
N THR A 151 16.04 -2.66 -4.77
CA THR A 151 14.67 -2.96 -5.20
C THR A 151 14.39 -4.45 -5.06
N VAL A 152 15.28 -5.31 -5.55
CA VAL A 152 15.15 -6.77 -5.45
C VAL A 152 15.14 -7.23 -3.98
N ALA A 153 16.00 -6.65 -3.14
CA ALA A 153 16.00 -6.92 -1.70
C ALA A 153 14.67 -6.51 -1.05
N CYS A 154 14.08 -5.37 -1.45
CA CYS A 154 12.77 -4.97 -0.95
C CYS A 154 11.67 -5.94 -1.36
N VAL A 155 11.63 -6.40 -2.61
CA VAL A 155 10.62 -7.37 -3.09
C VAL A 155 10.75 -8.71 -2.34
N ASN A 156 11.98 -9.19 -2.14
CA ASN A 156 12.23 -10.47 -1.49
C ASN A 156 12.09 -10.47 0.03
N GLU A 157 11.87 -9.31 0.66
CA GLU A 157 11.71 -9.21 2.11
C GLU A 157 10.42 -9.92 2.58
N ARG A 158 10.60 -11.09 3.22
CA ARG A 158 9.52 -11.91 3.78
C ARG A 158 9.37 -11.62 5.26
N ARG A 159 8.21 -11.07 5.65
CA ARG A 159 7.87 -10.76 7.05
C ARG A 159 6.91 -11.77 7.66
N GLY A 160 7.09 -13.05 7.34
CA GLY A 160 6.15 -14.11 7.73
C GLY A 160 4.93 -14.21 6.81
N THR A 161 3.93 -14.96 7.25
CA THR A 161 2.71 -15.29 6.49
C THR A 161 1.53 -14.38 6.81
N ASP A 162 1.72 -13.40 7.69
CA ASP A 162 0.70 -12.47 8.16
C ASP A 162 0.88 -11.05 7.61
N THR A 163 1.90 -10.83 6.78
CA THR A 163 2.28 -9.49 6.33
C THR A 163 2.13 -9.35 4.83
N ALA A 164 1.22 -8.49 4.40
CA ALA A 164 1.04 -8.13 3.00
C ALA A 164 2.11 -7.12 2.55
N GLN A 165 2.58 -7.26 1.31
CA GLN A 165 3.43 -6.29 0.63
C GLN A 165 2.64 -5.61 -0.48
N ILE A 166 2.66 -4.28 -0.47
CA ILE A 166 2.07 -3.42 -1.50
C ILE A 166 3.20 -2.72 -2.24
N ILE A 167 3.20 -2.83 -3.55
CA ILE A 167 4.16 -2.19 -4.44
C ILE A 167 3.39 -1.21 -5.32
N ILE A 168 3.86 0.03 -5.37
CA ILE A 168 3.27 1.10 -6.16
C ILE A 168 4.32 1.53 -7.16
N LEU A 169 4.04 1.29 -8.44
CA LEU A 169 4.82 1.79 -9.57
C LEU A 169 4.25 3.14 -9.99
N CYS A 170 5.09 4.16 -10.00
CA CYS A 170 4.72 5.52 -10.35
C CYS A 170 5.86 6.17 -11.12
N GLU A 171 5.81 6.10 -12.45
CA GLU A 171 6.89 6.59 -13.31
C GLU A 171 8.22 5.92 -12.92
N ASP A 172 9.26 6.68 -12.58
CA ASP A 172 10.57 6.21 -12.10
C ASP A 172 10.59 5.85 -10.60
N LEU A 173 9.46 5.99 -9.90
CA LEU A 173 9.36 5.74 -8.47
C LEU A 173 8.69 4.41 -8.16
N ILE A 174 9.42 3.59 -7.41
CA ILE A 174 8.87 2.40 -6.75
C ILE A 174 8.66 2.69 -5.25
N ARG A 175 7.44 2.46 -4.75
CA ARG A 175 7.14 2.51 -3.31
C ARG A 175 6.75 1.15 -2.80
N PHE A 176 7.31 0.82 -1.63
CA PHE A 176 7.03 -0.42 -0.92
C PHE A 176 6.35 -0.09 0.40
N LEU A 177 5.20 -0.71 0.63
CA LEU A 177 4.50 -0.68 1.91
C LEU A 177 4.38 -2.12 2.40
N TRP A 178 4.47 -2.28 3.71
CA TRP A 178 4.24 -3.55 4.37
C TRP A 178 3.24 -3.34 5.49
N PHE A 179 2.32 -4.28 5.63
CA PHE A 179 1.28 -4.23 6.63
C PHE A 179 1.02 -5.62 7.21
N SER A 180 1.23 -5.74 8.52
CA SER A 180 1.04 -6.98 9.26
C SER A 180 -0.38 -7.05 9.82
N LEU A 181 -1.03 -8.20 9.64
CA LEU A 181 -2.37 -8.49 10.13
C LEU A 181 -2.32 -8.84 11.61
N ARG A 182 -3.08 -8.12 12.44
CA ARG A 182 -3.03 -8.26 13.91
C ARG A 182 -3.42 -9.65 14.42
N ASP A 183 -4.32 -10.32 13.72
CA ASP A 183 -4.80 -11.67 14.03
C ASP A 183 -4.08 -12.76 13.21
N GLY A 184 -2.92 -12.45 12.65
CA GLY A 184 -2.19 -13.33 11.74
C GLY A 184 -2.88 -13.56 10.40
N GLY A 185 -4.00 -12.87 10.13
CA GLY A 185 -4.88 -13.07 8.98
C GLY A 185 -5.92 -14.17 9.16
N ALA A 186 -6.19 -14.62 10.40
CA ALA A 186 -7.19 -15.63 10.69
C ALA A 186 -8.60 -15.22 10.23
N SER A 187 -9.02 -13.97 10.47
CA SER A 187 -10.34 -13.46 10.05
C SER A 187 -10.54 -13.46 8.53
N LEU A 188 -9.47 -13.29 7.76
CA LEU A 188 -9.53 -13.30 6.30
C LEU A 188 -9.51 -14.72 5.74
N ARG A 189 -8.74 -15.63 6.36
CA ARG A 189 -8.67 -17.04 5.94
C ARG A 189 -9.91 -17.84 6.30
N ASN A 190 -10.55 -17.52 7.43
CA ASN A 190 -11.79 -18.18 7.86
C ASN A 190 -13.06 -17.53 7.31
N ARG A 191 -12.93 -16.54 6.42
CA ARG A 191 -14.07 -15.91 5.74
C ARG A 191 -14.74 -16.91 4.81
N ASP A 192 -16.04 -16.68 4.54
CA ASP A 192 -16.75 -17.36 3.46
C ASP A 192 -15.94 -17.33 2.14
N PRO A 193 -15.61 -18.49 1.55
CA PRO A 193 -14.82 -18.58 0.32
C PRO A 193 -15.43 -17.84 -0.88
N ALA A 194 -16.76 -17.84 -1.03
CA ALA A 194 -17.43 -17.14 -2.12
C ALA A 194 -17.33 -15.62 -1.95
N MET A 195 -17.44 -15.13 -0.72
CA MET A 195 -17.19 -13.71 -0.39
C MET A 195 -15.74 -13.31 -0.66
N SER A 196 -14.76 -14.12 -0.25
CA SER A 196 -13.34 -13.84 -0.50
C SER A 196 -13.06 -13.73 -2.00
N LYS A 197 -13.58 -14.69 -2.78
CA LYS A 197 -13.47 -14.69 -4.25
C LYS A 197 -14.17 -13.48 -4.89
N ALA A 198 -15.38 -13.14 -4.45
CA ALA A 198 -16.13 -11.99 -4.97
C ALA A 198 -15.40 -10.66 -4.76
N LEU A 199 -14.70 -10.50 -3.63
CA LEU A 199 -13.88 -9.33 -3.36
C LEU A 199 -12.62 -9.27 -4.23
N ALA A 200 -12.04 -10.42 -4.58
CA ALA A 200 -10.86 -10.54 -5.42
C ALA A 200 -11.16 -10.33 -6.93
N GLU A 201 -12.29 -10.80 -7.46
CA GLU A 201 -12.52 -10.75 -8.92
C GLU A 201 -12.65 -9.34 -9.51
N ASN A 202 -13.04 -8.34 -8.72
CA ASN A 202 -13.32 -6.97 -9.21
C ASN A 202 -12.54 -5.88 -8.48
N TRP A 203 -11.51 -6.24 -7.72
CA TRP A 203 -10.78 -5.27 -6.89
C TRP A 203 -10.18 -4.14 -7.75
N GLN A 204 -9.65 -4.46 -8.93
CA GLN A 204 -8.96 -3.49 -9.79
C GLN A 204 -9.92 -2.44 -10.33
N GLN A 205 -11.07 -2.86 -10.87
CA GLN A 205 -12.10 -1.93 -11.35
C GLN A 205 -12.69 -1.09 -10.20
N GLY A 206 -12.92 -1.71 -9.05
CA GLY A 206 -13.39 -1.02 -7.84
C GLY A 206 -12.41 0.06 -7.38
N MET A 207 -11.11 -0.27 -7.34
CA MET A 207 -10.05 0.65 -6.93
C MET A 207 -9.83 1.77 -7.95
N ILE A 208 -9.84 1.48 -9.25
CA ILE A 208 -9.80 2.50 -10.31
C ILE A 208 -10.97 3.48 -10.12
N SER A 209 -12.20 2.97 -9.96
CA SER A 209 -13.38 3.82 -9.74
C SER A 209 -13.26 4.67 -8.47
N ALA A 210 -12.71 4.13 -7.38
CA ALA A 210 -12.45 4.86 -6.16
C ALA A 210 -11.47 6.03 -6.40
N ILE A 211 -10.33 5.73 -7.04
CA ILE A 211 -9.29 6.72 -7.34
C ILE A 211 -9.80 7.80 -8.29
N GLU A 212 -10.53 7.42 -9.35
CA GLU A 212 -11.14 8.36 -10.30
C GLU A 212 -12.13 9.31 -9.62
N THR A 213 -12.89 8.82 -8.63
CA THR A 213 -13.87 9.65 -7.91
C THR A 213 -13.28 10.39 -6.71
N GLY A 214 -12.00 10.17 -6.37
CA GLY A 214 -11.34 10.82 -5.25
C GLY A 214 -11.95 10.45 -3.90
N ARG A 215 -12.44 9.22 -3.73
CA ARG A 215 -13.12 8.73 -2.52
C ARG A 215 -12.30 7.67 -1.79
N PRO A 216 -11.37 8.04 -0.88
CA PRO A 216 -10.60 7.10 -0.06
C PRO A 216 -11.41 6.35 1.01
N GLN A 217 -12.73 6.20 0.85
CA GLN A 217 -13.60 5.37 1.69
C GLN A 217 -14.48 4.45 0.82
N ALA A 218 -14.22 4.39 -0.48
CA ALA A 218 -15.04 3.64 -1.43
C ALA A 218 -14.88 2.11 -1.29
N SER A 219 -13.91 1.62 -0.53
CA SER A 219 -13.80 0.20 -0.18
C SER A 219 -15.09 -0.36 0.41
N LYS A 220 -15.88 0.45 1.14
CA LYS A 220 -17.20 0.04 1.63
C LYS A 220 -18.17 -0.29 0.48
N THR A 221 -18.24 0.54 -0.55
CA THR A 221 -19.09 0.28 -1.73
C THR A 221 -18.67 -1.01 -2.44
N HIS A 222 -17.38 -1.33 -2.46
CA HIS A 222 -16.89 -2.59 -3.02
C HIS A 222 -17.34 -3.80 -2.20
N LEU A 223 -17.22 -3.71 -0.88
CA LEU A 223 -17.72 -4.73 0.04
C LEU A 223 -19.23 -4.97 -0.14
N ASP A 224 -20.00 -3.89 -0.24
CA ASP A 224 -21.46 -3.97 -0.46
C ASP A 224 -21.79 -4.66 -1.80
N ARG A 225 -21.06 -4.34 -2.88
CA ARG A 225 -21.23 -5.01 -4.19
C ARG A 225 -20.89 -6.49 -4.14
N ALA A 226 -19.81 -6.85 -3.44
CA ALA A 226 -19.45 -8.26 -3.24
C ALA A 226 -20.51 -9.00 -2.41
N ALA A 227 -21.04 -8.36 -1.36
CA ALA A 227 -22.12 -8.92 -0.55
C ALA A 227 -23.40 -9.17 -1.36
N ILE A 228 -23.81 -8.21 -2.20
CA ILE A 228 -24.97 -8.38 -3.09
C ILE A 228 -24.76 -9.55 -4.06
N LYS A 229 -23.55 -9.73 -4.60
CA LYS A 229 -23.22 -10.84 -5.50
C LYS A 229 -23.35 -12.21 -4.82
N VAL A 230 -23.02 -12.30 -3.53
CA VAL A 230 -22.96 -13.57 -2.79
C VAL A 230 -24.27 -13.91 -2.07
N ILE A 231 -24.90 -12.92 -1.46
CA ILE A 231 -26.05 -13.10 -0.54
C ILE A 231 -27.37 -12.66 -1.21
N GLY A 232 -27.30 -11.90 -2.31
CA GLY A 232 -28.45 -11.23 -2.92
C GLY A 232 -28.67 -9.82 -2.34
N PRO A 233 -29.57 -9.01 -2.94
CA PRO A 233 -29.89 -7.69 -2.42
C PRO A 233 -30.60 -7.80 -1.06
N PRO A 234 -30.46 -6.79 -0.16
CA PRO A 234 -31.24 -6.74 1.07
C PRO A 234 -32.75 -6.73 0.74
N PRO A 235 -33.60 -7.35 1.58
CA PRO A 235 -35.05 -7.29 1.39
C PRO A 235 -35.54 -5.83 1.41
N ILE A 236 -36.48 -5.54 0.51
CA ILE A 236 -37.09 -4.21 0.29
C ILE A 236 -37.96 -3.82 1.48
#